data_AF-A0A482RBL0-F1
#
_entry.id   AF-A0A482RBL0-F1
#
_cell.length_a   1.000
_cell.length_b   1.000
_cell.length_c   1.000
_cell.angle_alpha   90.00
_cell.angle_beta   90.00
_cell.angle_gamma   90.00
#
_symmetry.space_group_name_H-M   'P 1'
#
loop_
_entity.id
_entity.type
_entity.pdbx_description
1 polymer ?
#
loop_
_entity_poly.entity_id
_entity_poly.type
_entity_poly.pdbx_seq_one_letter_code
_entity_poly.pdbx_strand_id
1 'polypeptide(L)'
;MCASPTNNVLACPGMTKGSVRVDLYDRGKTTFISAHEAALACIALNQTGTRLATASEKGTLIRCVHAGAAPRRTCPSHAHRCA
;
A
#
# COMPACT_ATOMS: atom_id res chain seq x y z
N MET A 1 0.00 8.61 9.92
CA MET A 1 1.16 8.29 10.76
C MET A 1 0.72 7.20 11.73
N CYS A 2 1.44 6.08 11.84
CA CYS A 2 1.15 5.10 12.90
C CYS A 2 1.80 5.56 14.22
N ALA A 3 1.08 5.40 15.34
CA ALA A 3 1.54 5.83 16.67
C ALA A 3 2.43 4.79 17.39
N SER A 4 2.98 3.80 16.65
CA SER A 4 3.84 2.79 17.26
C SER A 4 5.25 3.35 17.50
N PRO A 5 5.82 3.21 18.71
CA PRO A 5 7.19 3.66 19.00
C PRO A 5 8.26 2.87 18.25
N THR A 6 7.93 1.68 17.73
CA THR A 6 8.86 0.77 17.06
C THR A 6 8.80 0.80 15.54
N ASN A 7 7.78 1.43 14.96
CA ASN A 7 7.62 1.50 13.52
C ASN A 7 7.07 2.89 13.18
N ASN A 8 7.90 3.72 12.55
CA ASN A 8 7.47 5.02 12.07
C ASN A 8 7.14 4.92 10.58
N VAL A 9 5.85 4.85 10.26
CA VAL A 9 5.32 4.67 8.91
C VAL A 9 4.32 5.78 8.59
N LEU A 10 4.52 6.41 7.42
CA LEU A 10 3.60 7.35 6.81
C LEU A 10 3.04 6.73 5.53
N ALA A 11 1.73 6.81 5.35
CA ALA A 11 1.08 6.51 4.09
C ALA A 11 0.37 7.77 3.59
N CYS A 12 0.61 8.11 2.33
CA CYS A 12 0.00 9.25 1.67
C CYS A 12 -0.38 8.89 0.22
N PRO A 13 -1.38 9.56 -0.37
CA PRO A 13 -1.68 9.39 -1.79
C PRO A 13 -0.43 9.69 -2.63
N GLY A 14 -0.11 8.80 -3.55
CA GLY A 14 0.98 8.99 -4.50
C GLY A 14 0.60 9.95 -5.63
N MET A 15 1.58 10.27 -6.47
CA MET A 15 1.40 11.17 -7.62
C MET A 15 0.58 10.53 -8.76
N THR A 16 0.45 9.20 -8.73
CA THR A 16 -0.32 8.44 -9.73
C THR A 16 -1.70 8.12 -9.18
N LYS A 17 -2.72 8.17 -10.03
CA LYS A 17 -4.09 7.78 -9.65
C LYS A 17 -4.09 6.36 -9.07
N GLY A 18 -4.71 6.21 -7.90
CA GLY A 18 -4.80 4.92 -7.22
C GLY A 18 -3.48 4.39 -6.65
N SER A 19 -2.41 5.18 -6.66
CA SER A 19 -1.15 4.83 -6.02
C SER A 19 -1.04 5.44 -4.62
N VAL A 20 -0.40 4.69 -3.72
CA VAL A 20 -0.12 5.09 -2.35
C VAL A 20 1.40 5.13 -2.20
N ARG A 21 1.93 6.23 -1.69
CA ARG A 21 3.30 6.32 -1.18
C ARG A 21 3.31 5.91 0.28
N VAL A 22 4.20 4.98 0.63
CA VAL A 22 4.43 4.53 1.99
C VAL A 22 5.89 4.74 2.34
N ASP A 23 6.14 5.62 3.29
CA ASP A 23 7.45 5.97 3.81
C ASP A 23 7.69 5.26 5.16
N LEU A 24 8.67 4.38 5.19
CA LEU A 24 9.15 3.71 6.40
C LEU A 24 10.38 4.46 6.90
N TYR A 25 10.17 5.39 7.83
CA TYR A 25 11.24 6.20 8.40
C TYR A 25 12.22 5.36 9.23
N ASP A 26 11.73 4.31 9.88
CA ASP A 26 12.56 3.34 10.60
C ASP A 26 13.68 2.74 9.72
N ARG A 27 13.35 2.47 8.45
CA ARG A 27 14.26 1.84 7.48
C ARG A 27 14.76 2.79 6.40
N GLY A 28 14.44 4.08 6.49
CA GLY A 28 14.70 5.07 5.45
C GLY A 28 14.20 4.66 4.06
N LYS A 29 13.10 3.89 3.98
CA LYS A 29 12.63 3.26 2.74
C LYS A 29 11.29 3.82 2.31
N THR A 30 11.25 4.40 1.12
CA THR A 30 10.01 4.82 0.45
C THR A 30 9.56 3.75 -0.53
N THR A 31 8.28 3.42 -0.49
CA THR A 31 7.66 2.46 -1.42
C THR A 31 6.43 3.07 -2.07
N PHE A 32 6.18 2.71 -3.32
CA PHE A 32 5.00 3.12 -4.06
C PHE A 32 4.18 1.89 -4.41
N ILE A 33 2.90 1.91 -4.07
CA ILE A 33 1.99 0.78 -4.23
C ILE A 33 0.83 1.22 -5.12
N SER A 34 0.70 0.60 -6.30
CA SER A 34 -0.49 0.74 -7.16
C SER A 34 -1.63 -0.11 -6.59
N ALA A 35 -2.48 0.51 -5.77
CA ALA A 35 -3.57 -0.18 -5.11
C ALA A 35 -4.84 -0.23 -5.97
N HIS A 36 -5.12 0.84 -6.70
CA HIS A 36 -6.36 1.04 -7.45
C HIS A 36 -6.08 1.65 -8.83
N GLU A 37 -7.04 1.54 -9.75
CA GLU A 37 -6.97 2.18 -11.07
C GLU A 37 -7.61 3.60 -11.04
N ALA A 38 -8.52 3.82 -10.10
CA ALA A 38 -9.16 5.11 -9.85
C ALA A 38 -8.59 5.81 -8.61
N ALA A 39 -9.02 7.04 -8.33
CA ALA A 39 -8.57 7.82 -7.19
C ALA A 39 -8.83 7.09 -5.86
N LEU A 40 -7.92 7.31 -4.91
CA LEU A 40 -8.03 6.79 -3.55
C LEU A 40 -9.05 7.62 -2.78
N ALA A 41 -10.07 6.96 -2.23
CA ALA A 41 -11.03 7.60 -1.34
C ALA A 41 -10.51 7.64 0.10
N CYS A 42 -9.88 6.55 0.55
CA CYS A 42 -9.41 6.43 1.92
C CYS A 42 -8.15 5.57 2.04
N ILE A 43 -7.37 5.88 3.08
CA ILE A 43 -6.10 5.23 3.43
C ILE A 43 -6.08 5.07 4.95
N ALA A 44 -5.92 3.84 5.44
CA ALA A 44 -5.88 3.54 6.86
C ALA A 44 -4.68 2.62 7.18
N LEU A 45 -3.86 3.00 8.15
CA LEU A 45 -2.75 2.19 8.64
C LEU A 45 -3.16 1.43 9.89
N ASN A 46 -2.58 0.24 10.09
CA ASN A 46 -2.69 -0.46 11.36
C ASN A 46 -1.92 0.28 12.47
N GLN A 47 -2.30 0.07 13.73
CA GLN A 47 -1.64 0.64 14.91
C GLN A 47 -0.13 0.37 14.93
N THR A 48 0.29 -0.80 14.44
CA THR A 48 1.70 -1.23 14.38
C THR A 48 2.44 -0.78 13.13
N GLY A 49 1.77 -0.16 12.14
CA GLY A 49 2.38 0.25 10.88
C GLY A 49 2.74 -0.90 9.92
N THR A 50 2.37 -2.15 10.21
CA THR A 50 2.72 -3.31 9.38
C THR A 50 1.79 -3.51 8.18
N ARG A 51 0.55 -3.04 8.28
CA ARG A 51 -0.50 -3.20 7.26
C ARG A 51 -1.16 -1.87 6.96
N LEU A 52 -1.56 -1.72 5.70
CA LEU A 52 -2.27 -0.57 5.16
C LEU A 52 -3.51 -1.07 4.42
N ALA A 53 -4.67 -0.48 4.69
CA ALA A 53 -5.91 -0.67 3.97
C ALA A 53 -6.18 0.57 3.10
N THR A 54 -6.47 0.37 1.82
CA THR A 54 -6.83 1.45 0.90
C THR A 54 -8.12 1.13 0.17
N ALA A 55 -8.96 2.15 -0.04
CA ALA A 55 -10.15 2.01 -0.87
C ALA A 55 -10.21 3.10 -1.94
N SER A 56 -10.93 2.82 -3.02
CA SER A 56 -11.10 3.71 -4.17
C SER A 56 -12.47 4.38 -4.17
N GLU A 57 -12.57 5.51 -4.86
CA GLU A 57 -13.83 6.22 -5.11
C GLU A 57 -14.76 5.50 -6.10
N LYS A 58 -14.21 4.69 -7.02
CA LYS A 58 -14.99 4.05 -8.10
C LYS A 58 -15.71 2.76 -7.66
N GLY A 59 -15.44 2.25 -6.46
CA GLY A 59 -16.04 1.04 -5.91
C GLY A 59 -15.37 0.58 -4.61
N THR A 60 -16.12 -0.16 -3.77
CA THR A 60 -15.78 -0.51 -2.37
C THR A 60 -14.67 -1.56 -2.19
N LEU A 61 -13.77 -1.73 -3.16
CA LEU A 61 -12.67 -2.68 -3.04
C LEU A 61 -11.67 -2.17 -1.99
N ILE A 62 -11.64 -2.81 -0.82
CA ILE A 62 -10.65 -2.53 0.22
C ILE A 62 -9.45 -3.45 -0.02
N ARG A 63 -8.30 -2.88 -0.36
CA ARG A 63 -7.05 -3.62 -0.57
C ARG A 63 -6.16 -3.49 0.67
N CYS A 64 -5.83 -4.63 1.27
CA CYS A 64 -4.88 -4.71 2.38
C CYS A 64 -3.48 -5.04 1.85
N VAL A 65 -2.52 -4.14 2.05
CA VAL A 65 -1.11 -4.32 1.68
C VAL A 65 -0.22 -4.25 2.92
N HIS A 66 0.89 -4.98 2.90
CA HIS A 66 1.91 -4.85 3.94
C HIS A 66 2.80 -3.65 3.61
N ALA A 67 2.93 -2.71 4.56
CA ALA A 67 3.71 -1.49 4.38
C ALA A 67 5.19 -1.79 4.03
N GLY A 68 5.73 -2.92 4.51
CA GLY A 68 7.11 -3.34 4.25
C GLY A 68 7.28 -4.37 3.14
N ALA A 69 6.21 -4.88 2.53
CA ALA A 69 6.34 -5.88 1.47
C ALA A 69 6.38 -5.19 0.10
N ALA A 70 7.27 -5.66 -0.77
CA ALA A 70 7.24 -5.29 -2.19
C ALA A 70 5.81 -5.51 -2.74
N PRO A 71 5.35 -4.66 -3.69
CA PRO A 71 4.03 -4.83 -4.28
C PRO A 71 3.93 -6.26 -4.78
N ARG A 72 2.97 -7.02 -4.23
CA ARG A 72 2.69 -8.38 -4.72
C ARG A 72 2.32 -8.21 -6.18
N ARG A 73 3.24 -8.59 -7.07
CA ARG A 73 2.96 -8.75 -8.49
C ARG A 73 1.77 -9.70 -8.54
N THR A 74 0.59 -9.18 -8.85
CA THR A 74 -0.51 -10.03 -9.30
C THR A 74 0.03 -10.74 -10.52
N CYS A 75 0.27 -12.04 -10.39
CA CYS A 75 0.63 -12.89 -11.52
C CYS A 75 -0.45 -12.63 -12.60
N PRO A 76 -0.10 -12.07 -13.78
CA PRO A 76 -1.05 -12.05 -14.87
C PRO A 76 -1.39 -13.51 -15.14
N SER A 77 -2.67 -13.87 -15.03
CA SER A 77 -3.18 -15.24 -15.13
C SER A 77 -3.14 -15.78 -16.58
N HIS A 78 -1.99 -15.64 -17.24
CA HIS A 78 -1.67 -16.30 -18.50
C HIS A 78 -0.15 -16.29 -18.76
N ALA A 79 0.63 -16.80 -17.81
CA ALA A 79 1.97 -17.30 -18.11
C ALA A 79 2.17 -18.56 -17.29
N HIS A 80 2.20 -19.69 -18.00
CA HIS A 80 2.55 -20.99 -17.46
C HIS A 80 3.77 -20.88 -16.54
N ARG A 81 3.66 -21.50 -15.35
CA ARG A 81 4.75 -21.97 -14.47
C ARG A 81 6.05 -21.14 -14.50
N CYS A 82 6.28 -20.36 -13.45
CA CYS A 82 7.65 -20.22 -12.95
C CYS A 82 7.77 -21.13 -11.72
N ALA A 83 8.53 -22.21 -11.89
CA ALA A 83 9.07 -23.03 -10.82
C ALA A 83 10.12 -22.24 -10.03
#